data_AF-A0A3D1JI28-F1
#
_entry.id   AF-A0A3D1JI28-F1
#
_cell.length_a   1.000
_cell.length_b   1.000
_cell.length_c   1.000
_cell.angle_alpha   90.00
_cell.angle_beta   90.00
_cell.angle_gamma   90.00
#
_symmetry.space_group_name_H-M   'P 1'
#
loop_
_entity.id
_entity.type
_entity.pdbx_description
1 polymer ?
#
loop_
_entity_poly.entity_id
_entity_poly.type
_entity_poly.pdbx_seq_one_letter_code
_entity_poly.pdbx_strand_id
1 'polypeptide(L)'
;MATFTKKSLKNAAITTFPRIFSLLLLAVYLLYIGFVIQHDQGPVDYETFMQIGTRFLRGEEVYGENSYYPLPFVMIFAGFAALPRPVSMALWLFLPVIVAWWISGWKLWVLLYAPLIAHFLGGQTAVFGMIGLWGYRQRQKTDHFGGGIWLALTLIKPQLGLLPLSWAISRWWKAFRGTGQIPKQFLGWVAAMIFIYGIPFLVAPDWLSQWLSHPRPLFERALAGFVPRGLVMLGIHGWAFWGLWVIITLLSFVWILKHVRQKLDLDLLTLWYFCISPLVHDYDLIQMIPLLDSKRLQWGAVMLGVPTLLVILFAYGIDQAWAVVTIIAPGLWILKFKEGAYSTPSLNT
;
A
#
# COMPACT_ATOMS: atom_id res chain seq x y z
N MET A 1 23.95 38.55 -30.10
CA MET A 1 24.52 37.63 -29.09
C MET A 1 23.64 37.67 -27.85
N ALA A 2 22.88 36.60 -27.58
CA ALA A 2 22.06 36.52 -26.36
C ALA A 2 22.96 36.20 -25.16
N THR A 3 23.06 37.12 -24.20
CA THR A 3 23.82 36.94 -22.95
C THR A 3 23.02 36.05 -21.99
N PHE A 4 23.32 34.75 -21.98
CA PHE A 4 22.82 33.83 -20.96
C PHE A 4 23.40 34.21 -19.59
N THR A 5 22.57 34.79 -18.73
CA THR A 5 22.97 35.12 -17.36
C THR A 5 23.08 33.83 -16.51
N LYS A 6 24.01 33.78 -15.55
CA LYS A 6 24.15 32.64 -14.60
C LYS A 6 22.83 32.26 -13.91
N LYS A 7 21.91 33.22 -13.72
CA LYS A 7 20.56 33.00 -13.16
C LYS A 7 19.67 32.20 -14.10
N SER A 8 19.78 32.41 -15.42
CA SER A 8 19.08 31.62 -16.45
C SER A 8 19.58 30.16 -16.47
N LEU A 9 20.89 29.94 -16.41
CA LEU A 9 21.48 28.60 -16.35
C LEU A 9 21.09 27.84 -15.06
N LYS A 10 21.09 28.51 -13.91
CA LYS A 10 20.65 27.92 -12.64
C LYS A 10 19.16 27.53 -12.69
N ASN A 11 18.31 28.40 -13.22
CA ASN A 11 16.87 28.12 -13.35
C ASN A 11 16.58 27.01 -14.39
N ALA A 12 17.33 26.97 -15.48
CA ALA A 12 17.25 25.90 -16.48
C ALA A 12 17.73 24.56 -15.90
N ALA A 13 18.82 24.53 -15.14
CA ALA A 13 19.31 23.33 -14.48
C ALA A 13 18.30 22.81 -13.43
N ILE A 14 17.70 23.69 -12.63
CA ILE A 14 16.70 23.34 -11.62
C ILE A 14 15.43 22.72 -12.23
N THR A 15 15.09 23.07 -13.47
CA THR A 15 13.84 22.61 -14.12
C THR A 15 14.07 21.48 -15.12
N THR A 16 15.18 21.50 -15.86
CA THR A 16 15.46 20.56 -16.96
C THR A 16 16.08 19.27 -16.45
N PHE A 17 17.01 19.33 -15.48
CA PHE A 17 17.68 18.14 -14.96
C PHE A 17 16.72 17.14 -14.32
N PRO A 18 15.77 17.55 -13.44
CA PRO A 18 14.78 16.62 -12.91
C PRO A 18 13.93 15.99 -14.02
N ARG A 19 13.55 16.75 -15.05
CA ARG A 19 12.75 16.23 -16.17
C ARG A 19 13.49 15.18 -16.98
N ILE A 20 14.75 15.42 -17.35
CA ILE A 20 15.58 14.43 -18.04
C ILE A 20 15.75 13.18 -17.17
N PHE A 21 16.05 13.36 -15.89
CA PHE A 21 16.16 12.24 -14.96
C PHE A 21 14.84 11.45 -14.82
N SER A 22 13.69 12.13 -14.87
CA SER A 22 12.36 11.50 -14.93
C SER A 22 12.20 10.62 -16.14
N LEU A 23 12.56 11.15 -17.31
CA LEU A 23 12.45 10.43 -18.57
C LEU A 23 13.37 9.21 -18.58
N LEU A 24 14.57 9.33 -18.02
CA LEU A 24 15.49 8.21 -17.87
C LEU A 24 14.93 7.12 -16.95
N LEU A 25 14.41 7.48 -15.77
CA LEU A 25 13.79 6.50 -14.87
C LEU A 25 12.59 5.83 -15.54
N LEU A 26 11.69 6.61 -16.13
CA LEU A 26 10.52 6.06 -16.84
C LEU A 26 10.93 5.16 -18.00
N ALA A 27 11.97 5.54 -18.75
CA ALA A 27 12.51 4.70 -19.81
C ALA A 27 12.99 3.35 -19.27
N VAL A 28 13.60 3.28 -18.08
CA VAL A 28 13.98 1.99 -17.46
C VAL A 28 12.74 1.13 -17.19
N TYR A 29 11.68 1.68 -16.62
CA TYR A 29 10.42 0.94 -16.41
C TYR A 29 9.82 0.45 -17.75
N LEU A 30 9.77 1.32 -18.75
CA LEU A 30 9.20 0.98 -20.07
C LEU A 30 10.04 -0.07 -20.82
N LEU A 31 11.38 0.05 -20.76
CA LEU A 31 12.29 -0.93 -21.34
C LEU A 31 12.15 -2.29 -20.66
N TYR A 32 11.99 -2.32 -19.34
CA TYR A 32 11.74 -3.57 -18.62
C TYR A 32 10.40 -4.21 -19.01
N ILE A 33 9.32 -3.43 -19.11
CA ILE A 33 8.02 -3.94 -19.59
C ILE A 33 8.16 -4.49 -21.01
N GLY A 34 8.82 -3.74 -21.90
CA GLY A 34 9.08 -4.18 -23.28
C GLY A 34 9.89 -5.49 -23.32
N PHE A 35 10.93 -5.59 -22.50
CA PHE A 35 11.75 -6.80 -22.35
C PHE A 35 10.92 -8.00 -21.90
N VAL A 36 10.13 -7.85 -20.84
CA VAL A 36 9.26 -8.91 -20.28
C VAL A 36 8.23 -9.38 -21.30
N ILE A 37 7.58 -8.45 -22.01
CA ILE A 37 6.58 -8.77 -23.04
C ILE A 37 7.23 -9.48 -24.23
N GLN A 38 8.39 -8.99 -24.70
CA GLN A 38 9.08 -9.57 -25.85
C GLN A 38 9.53 -11.01 -25.58
N HIS A 39 9.90 -11.32 -24.34
CA HIS A 39 10.35 -12.66 -23.95
C HIS A 39 9.22 -13.54 -23.40
N ASP A 40 8.00 -13.01 -23.27
CA ASP A 40 6.83 -13.68 -22.71
C ASP A 40 7.07 -14.28 -21.30
N GLN A 41 7.85 -13.54 -20.49
CA GLN A 41 8.31 -13.95 -19.16
C GLN A 41 7.86 -12.94 -18.10
N GLY A 42 6.60 -13.06 -17.66
CA GLY A 42 6.08 -12.23 -16.58
C GLY A 42 6.79 -12.51 -15.24
N PRO A 43 6.81 -11.53 -14.32
CA PRO A 43 7.31 -11.77 -12.97
C PRO A 43 6.54 -12.88 -12.24
N VAL A 44 7.18 -13.50 -11.24
CA VAL A 44 6.64 -14.66 -10.51
C VAL A 44 5.24 -14.40 -9.95
N ASP A 45 5.01 -13.24 -9.33
CA ASP A 45 3.70 -12.96 -8.74
C ASP A 45 2.65 -12.66 -9.81
N TYR A 46 3.02 -12.01 -10.92
CA TYR A 46 2.11 -11.84 -12.06
C TYR A 46 1.63 -13.20 -12.58
N GLU A 47 2.55 -14.15 -12.82
CA GLU A 47 2.20 -15.48 -13.30
C GLU A 47 1.29 -16.21 -12.30
N THR A 48 1.60 -16.09 -11.00
CA THR A 48 0.78 -16.66 -9.92
C THR A 48 -0.65 -16.10 -9.94
N PHE A 49 -0.81 -14.79 -10.07
CA PHE A 49 -2.14 -14.17 -10.10
C PHE A 49 -2.90 -14.51 -11.38
N MET A 50 -2.24 -14.55 -12.54
CA MET A 50 -2.89 -14.93 -13.79
C MET A 50 -3.34 -16.40 -13.78
N GLN A 51 -2.57 -17.28 -13.14
CA GLN A 51 -2.99 -18.66 -12.91
C GLN A 51 -4.21 -18.75 -11.99
N ILE A 52 -4.25 -17.98 -10.90
CA ILE A 52 -5.44 -17.90 -10.02
C ILE A 52 -6.66 -17.39 -10.80
N GLY A 53 -6.50 -16.33 -11.59
CA GLY A 53 -7.56 -15.78 -12.44
C GLY A 53 -8.06 -16.76 -13.49
N THR A 54 -7.15 -17.50 -14.12
CA THR A 54 -7.47 -18.52 -15.13
C THR A 54 -8.27 -19.68 -14.52
N ARG A 55 -7.88 -20.15 -13.33
CA ARG A 55 -8.63 -21.17 -12.58
C ARG A 55 -10.07 -20.71 -12.31
N PHE A 56 -10.23 -19.48 -11.84
CA PHE A 56 -11.56 -18.90 -11.63
C PHE A 56 -12.39 -18.88 -12.91
N LEU A 57 -11.82 -18.43 -14.04
CA LEU A 57 -12.51 -18.40 -15.34
C LEU A 57 -12.92 -19.79 -15.84
N ARG A 58 -12.21 -20.84 -15.44
CA ARG A 58 -12.49 -22.24 -15.81
C ARG A 58 -13.42 -22.95 -14.82
N GLY A 59 -13.82 -22.29 -13.73
CA GLY A 59 -14.59 -22.93 -12.65
C GLY A 59 -13.78 -23.94 -11.84
N GLU A 60 -12.46 -23.83 -11.84
CA GLU A 60 -11.54 -24.66 -11.05
C GLU A 60 -11.38 -24.08 -9.63
N GLU A 61 -10.84 -24.89 -8.71
CA GLU A 61 -10.56 -24.45 -7.33
C GLU A 61 -9.52 -23.32 -7.29
N VAL A 62 -9.93 -22.16 -6.77
CA VAL A 62 -9.09 -20.97 -6.73
C VAL A 62 -8.25 -20.88 -5.47
N TYR A 63 -8.71 -21.46 -4.36
CA TYR A 63 -8.02 -21.43 -3.06
C TYR A 63 -6.99 -22.57 -2.98
N GLY A 64 -5.83 -22.29 -2.40
CA GLY A 64 -4.73 -23.25 -2.32
C GLY A 64 -3.49 -22.61 -1.72
N GLU A 65 -2.33 -23.27 -1.83
CA GLU A 65 -1.08 -22.85 -1.15
C GLU A 65 -0.69 -21.38 -1.43
N ASN A 66 -0.92 -20.91 -2.66
CA ASN A 66 -0.56 -19.56 -3.11
C ASN A 66 -1.75 -18.61 -3.29
N SER A 67 -2.97 -19.01 -2.88
CA SER A 67 -4.19 -18.23 -3.09
C SER A 67 -5.00 -18.09 -1.81
N TYR A 68 -4.84 -16.93 -1.19
CA TYR A 68 -5.45 -16.54 0.09
C TYR A 68 -6.19 -15.21 -0.02
N TYR A 69 -6.57 -14.81 -1.23
CA TYR A 69 -7.22 -13.55 -1.52
C TYR A 69 -8.75 -13.69 -1.51
N PRO A 70 -9.49 -12.72 -0.99
CA PRO A 70 -10.96 -12.77 -1.06
C PRO A 70 -11.40 -12.76 -2.52
N LEU A 71 -12.54 -13.42 -2.81
CA LEU A 71 -13.03 -13.58 -4.18
C LEU A 71 -13.15 -12.26 -4.99
N PRO A 72 -13.58 -11.11 -4.43
CA PRO A 72 -13.54 -9.85 -5.17
C PRO A 72 -12.17 -9.50 -5.77
N PHE A 73 -11.07 -9.86 -5.09
CA PHE A 73 -9.72 -9.61 -5.59
C PHE A 73 -9.30 -10.66 -6.63
N VAL A 74 -9.71 -11.91 -6.47
CA VAL A 74 -9.54 -12.97 -7.48
C VAL A 74 -10.25 -12.61 -8.79
N MET A 75 -11.44 -12.01 -8.71
CA MET A 75 -12.17 -11.54 -9.90
C MET A 75 -11.40 -10.45 -10.68
N ILE A 76 -10.60 -9.63 -9.99
CA ILE A 76 -9.70 -8.69 -10.67
C ILE A 76 -8.63 -9.48 -11.44
N PHE A 77 -8.02 -10.50 -10.84
CA PHE A 77 -7.04 -11.35 -11.52
C PHE A 77 -7.66 -12.04 -12.74
N ALA A 78 -8.88 -12.53 -12.63
CA ALA A 78 -9.64 -13.12 -13.73
C ALA A 78 -9.86 -12.12 -14.87
N GLY A 79 -10.19 -10.86 -14.56
CA GLY A 79 -10.30 -9.80 -15.56
C GLY A 79 -9.00 -9.57 -16.34
N PHE A 80 -7.86 -9.58 -15.66
CA PHE A 80 -6.54 -9.48 -16.31
C PHE A 80 -6.16 -10.75 -17.07
N ALA A 81 -6.50 -11.94 -16.56
CA ALA A 81 -6.23 -13.22 -17.22
C ALA A 81 -7.03 -13.39 -18.52
N ALA A 82 -8.19 -12.73 -18.63
CA ALA A 82 -9.01 -12.72 -19.84
C ALA A 82 -8.45 -11.82 -20.96
N LEU A 83 -7.51 -10.92 -20.66
CA LEU A 83 -6.89 -10.04 -21.65
C LEU A 83 -5.80 -10.77 -22.45
N PRO A 84 -5.48 -10.32 -23.68
CA PRO A 84 -4.27 -10.77 -24.36
C PRO A 84 -3.05 -10.57 -23.45
N ARG A 85 -2.22 -11.61 -23.31
CA ARG A 85 -1.12 -11.64 -22.34
C ARG A 85 -0.21 -10.41 -22.39
N PRO A 86 0.22 -9.88 -23.55
CA PRO A 86 1.01 -8.64 -23.62
C PRO A 86 0.29 -7.42 -23.02
N VAL A 87 -1.02 -7.31 -23.24
CA VAL A 87 -1.84 -6.22 -22.71
C VAL A 87 -2.00 -6.38 -21.20
N SER A 88 -2.26 -7.61 -20.73
CA SER A 88 -2.34 -7.92 -19.31
C SER A 88 -1.04 -7.56 -18.57
N MET A 89 0.12 -8.04 -19.06
CA MET A 89 1.43 -7.72 -18.50
C MET A 89 1.69 -6.21 -18.48
N ALA A 90 1.45 -5.52 -19.61
CA ALA A 90 1.67 -4.08 -19.71
C ALA A 90 0.85 -3.32 -18.65
N LEU A 91 -0.46 -3.60 -18.56
CA LEU A 91 -1.33 -2.94 -17.61
C LEU A 91 -0.96 -3.31 -16.17
N TRP A 92 -0.67 -4.58 -15.90
CA TRP A 92 -0.36 -5.08 -14.56
C TRP A 92 0.88 -4.43 -13.97
N LEU A 93 1.96 -4.33 -14.77
CA LEU A 93 3.22 -3.73 -14.34
C LEU A 93 3.18 -2.20 -14.33
N PHE A 94 2.52 -1.59 -15.33
CA PHE A 94 2.59 -0.14 -15.50
C PHE A 94 1.60 0.62 -14.63
N LEU A 95 0.42 0.05 -14.36
CA LEU A 95 -0.64 0.74 -13.62
C LEU A 95 -0.21 1.14 -12.19
N PRO A 96 0.43 0.29 -11.37
CA PRO A 96 0.91 0.70 -10.05
C PRO A 96 1.87 1.88 -10.10
N VAL A 97 2.79 1.90 -11.08
CA VAL A 97 3.80 2.96 -11.28
C VAL A 97 3.13 4.28 -11.67
N ILE A 98 2.25 4.27 -12.67
CA ILE A 98 1.52 5.48 -13.08
C ILE A 98 0.69 6.03 -11.92
N VAL A 99 -0.07 5.16 -11.25
CA VAL A 99 -0.97 5.59 -10.19
C VAL A 99 -0.18 6.16 -9.01
N ALA A 100 0.92 5.51 -8.60
CA ALA A 100 1.81 6.03 -7.58
C ALA A 100 2.39 7.40 -7.96
N TRP A 101 2.79 7.56 -9.22
CA TRP A 101 3.33 8.81 -9.74
C TRP A 101 2.28 9.92 -9.78
N TRP A 102 1.06 9.61 -10.20
CA TRP A 102 -0.06 10.54 -10.17
C TRP A 102 -0.44 10.95 -8.74
N ILE A 103 -0.59 9.99 -7.82
CA ILE A 103 -0.90 10.25 -6.40
C ILE A 103 0.14 11.16 -5.73
N SER A 104 1.42 10.99 -6.10
CA SER A 104 2.50 11.82 -5.57
C SER A 104 2.56 13.23 -6.18
N GLY A 105 1.69 13.55 -7.14
CA GLY A 105 1.68 14.81 -7.88
C GLY A 105 2.79 14.87 -8.92
N TRP A 106 3.04 13.76 -9.61
CA TRP A 106 4.09 13.59 -10.63
C TRP A 106 5.51 13.84 -10.09
N LYS A 107 5.73 13.62 -8.79
CA LYS A 107 7.03 13.81 -8.16
C LYS A 107 7.93 12.61 -8.35
N LEU A 108 9.20 12.87 -8.61
CA LEU A 108 10.18 11.85 -9.00
C LEU A 108 10.58 10.87 -7.92
N TRP A 109 10.57 11.31 -6.67
CA TRP A 109 11.02 10.48 -5.54
C TRP A 109 10.29 9.13 -5.50
N VAL A 110 9.03 9.09 -5.97
CA VAL A 110 8.20 7.89 -5.93
C VAL A 110 8.75 6.79 -6.84
N LEU A 111 9.37 7.14 -7.98
CA LEU A 111 9.98 6.19 -8.90
C LEU A 111 11.29 5.59 -8.35
N LEU A 112 11.85 6.22 -7.31
CA LEU A 112 13.01 5.75 -6.54
C LEU A 112 12.61 5.06 -5.24
N TYR A 113 11.32 5.01 -4.91
CA TYR A 113 10.85 4.43 -3.67
C TYR A 113 10.95 2.89 -3.75
N ALA A 114 11.75 2.30 -2.87
CA ALA A 114 12.11 0.89 -2.96
C ALA A 114 10.90 -0.06 -2.99
N PRO A 115 9.84 0.13 -2.17
CA PRO A 115 8.64 -0.68 -2.29
C PRO A 115 7.95 -0.60 -3.65
N LEU A 116 7.96 0.55 -4.33
CA LEU A 116 7.39 0.64 -5.69
C LEU A 116 8.23 -0.18 -6.68
N ILE A 117 9.56 -0.12 -6.56
CA ILE A 117 10.47 -0.91 -7.41
C ILE A 117 10.30 -2.40 -7.14
N ALA A 118 10.26 -2.82 -5.87
CA ALA A 118 10.02 -4.22 -5.48
C ALA A 118 8.68 -4.71 -6.03
N HIS A 119 7.65 -3.89 -5.90
CA HIS A 119 6.30 -4.15 -6.40
C HIS A 119 6.27 -4.32 -7.92
N PHE A 120 6.95 -3.44 -8.65
CA PHE A 120 7.09 -3.50 -10.10
C PHE A 120 7.86 -4.74 -10.58
N LEU A 121 9.05 -5.00 -10.01
CA LEU A 121 9.89 -6.13 -10.40
C LEU A 121 9.31 -7.49 -9.99
N GLY A 122 8.61 -7.54 -8.85
CA GLY A 122 7.91 -8.75 -8.40
C GLY A 122 6.63 -9.03 -9.18
N GLY A 123 6.06 -8.02 -9.86
CA GLY A 123 4.76 -8.12 -10.51
C GLY A 123 3.62 -8.22 -9.49
N GLN A 124 3.73 -7.52 -8.37
CA GLN A 124 2.71 -7.52 -7.34
C GLN A 124 1.65 -6.47 -7.60
N THR A 125 0.49 -6.53 -6.93
CA THR A 125 -0.48 -5.41 -6.97
C THR A 125 -1.13 -5.13 -5.61
N ALA A 126 -0.98 -3.89 -5.15
CA ALA A 126 -1.70 -3.33 -4.01
C ALA A 126 -2.29 -1.95 -4.39
N VAL A 127 -2.41 -1.71 -5.69
CA VAL A 127 -2.79 -0.42 -6.29
C VAL A 127 -4.18 0.02 -5.81
N PHE A 128 -5.13 -0.90 -5.68
CA PHE A 128 -6.48 -0.61 -5.22
C PHE A 128 -6.49 -0.07 -3.80
N GLY A 129 -5.69 -0.64 -2.91
CA GLY A 129 -5.62 -0.14 -1.55
C GLY A 129 -4.83 1.16 -1.42
N MET A 130 -3.83 1.40 -2.27
CA MET A 130 -3.15 2.71 -2.36
C MET A 130 -4.11 3.81 -2.86
N ILE A 131 -4.87 3.53 -3.92
CA ILE A 131 -5.88 4.44 -4.46
C ILE A 131 -7.01 4.66 -3.46
N GLY A 132 -7.51 3.60 -2.83
CA GLY A 132 -8.57 3.67 -1.82
C GLY A 132 -8.15 4.53 -0.64
N LEU A 133 -6.96 4.30 -0.09
CA LEU A 133 -6.43 5.09 1.02
C LEU A 133 -6.23 6.56 0.63
N TRP A 134 -5.64 6.83 -0.54
CA TRP A 134 -5.52 8.19 -1.07
C TRP A 134 -6.87 8.88 -1.19
N GLY A 135 -7.84 8.23 -1.85
CA GLY A 135 -9.15 8.80 -2.11
C GLY A 135 -9.97 9.04 -0.83
N TYR A 136 -9.85 8.14 0.15
CA TYR A 136 -10.44 8.30 1.47
C TYR A 136 -9.79 9.47 2.23
N ARG A 137 -8.45 9.58 2.19
CA ARG A 137 -7.71 10.68 2.81
C ARG A 137 -8.12 12.05 2.25
N GLN A 138 -8.47 12.14 0.97
CA GLN A 138 -8.99 13.37 0.36
C GLN A 138 -10.45 13.69 0.74
N ARG A 139 -11.22 12.70 1.24
CA ARG A 139 -12.67 12.81 1.49
C ARG A 139 -13.05 12.26 2.86
N GLN A 140 -12.23 12.54 3.88
CA GLN A 140 -12.42 11.97 5.22
C GLN A 140 -13.65 12.51 5.97
N LYS A 141 -14.20 13.65 5.56
CA LYS A 141 -15.39 14.22 6.20
C LYS A 141 -16.60 13.29 6.01
N THR A 142 -17.39 13.16 7.07
CA THR A 142 -18.46 12.15 7.20
C THR A 142 -19.67 12.40 6.30
N ASP A 143 -19.81 13.60 5.76
CA ASP A 143 -20.83 14.04 4.81
C ASP A 143 -20.48 13.72 3.34
N HIS A 144 -19.26 13.28 3.04
CA HIS A 144 -18.87 12.88 1.69
C HIS A 144 -19.16 11.41 1.42
N PHE A 145 -20.21 11.12 0.64
CA PHE A 145 -20.54 9.76 0.17
C PHE A 145 -19.35 9.06 -0.49
N GLY A 146 -18.63 9.79 -1.37
CA GLY A 146 -17.46 9.26 -2.07
C GLY A 146 -16.33 8.80 -1.14
N GLY A 147 -16.21 9.37 0.09
CA GLY A 147 -15.25 8.88 1.06
C GLY A 147 -15.48 7.42 1.45
N GLY A 148 -16.75 7.00 1.51
CA GLY A 148 -17.13 5.61 1.78
C GLY A 148 -16.75 4.65 0.66
N ILE A 149 -16.92 5.08 -0.60
CA ILE A 149 -16.52 4.31 -1.78
C ILE A 149 -15.01 4.05 -1.77
N TRP A 150 -14.21 5.09 -1.55
CA TRP A 150 -12.74 4.93 -1.49
C TRP A 150 -12.31 4.04 -0.33
N LEU A 151 -12.98 4.12 0.81
CA LEU A 151 -12.74 3.23 1.94
C LEU A 151 -13.05 1.77 1.60
N ALA A 152 -14.14 1.51 0.87
CA ALA A 152 -14.49 0.17 0.40
C ALA A 152 -13.45 -0.38 -0.60
N LEU A 153 -12.89 0.47 -1.48
CA LEU A 153 -11.79 0.08 -2.36
C LEU A 153 -10.53 -0.34 -1.58
N THR A 154 -10.23 0.31 -0.46
CA THR A 154 -9.13 -0.12 0.43
C THR A 154 -9.36 -1.53 0.99
N LEU A 155 -10.63 -1.89 1.23
CA LEU A 155 -11.01 -3.17 1.83
C LEU A 155 -11.01 -4.34 0.87
N ILE A 156 -10.86 -4.12 -0.45
CA ILE A 156 -10.64 -5.22 -1.42
C ILE A 156 -9.45 -6.10 -0.97
N LYS A 157 -8.45 -5.48 -0.32
CA LYS A 157 -7.44 -6.19 0.46
C LYS A 157 -7.69 -5.91 1.96
N PRO A 158 -8.47 -6.74 2.67
CA PRO A 158 -9.06 -6.38 3.96
C PRO A 158 -8.06 -5.87 5.00
N GLN A 159 -6.88 -6.51 5.07
CA GLN A 159 -5.84 -6.14 6.02
C GLN A 159 -5.36 -4.69 5.86
N LEU A 160 -5.41 -4.13 4.65
CA LEU A 160 -4.99 -2.76 4.39
C LEU A 160 -6.07 -1.73 4.74
N GLY A 161 -7.33 -2.17 4.77
CA GLY A 161 -8.48 -1.34 5.15
C GLY A 161 -8.83 -1.35 6.63
N LEU A 162 -8.28 -2.28 7.44
CA LEU A 162 -8.65 -2.44 8.86
C LEU A 162 -8.53 -1.14 9.66
N LEU A 163 -7.38 -0.49 9.58
CA LEU A 163 -7.15 0.74 10.33
C LEU A 163 -7.94 1.95 9.76
N PRO A 164 -7.91 2.24 8.44
CA PRO A 164 -8.76 3.28 7.86
C PRO A 164 -10.25 3.12 8.19
N LEU A 165 -10.76 1.88 8.21
CA LEU A 165 -12.13 1.57 8.57
C LEU A 165 -12.38 1.83 10.05
N SER A 166 -11.49 1.38 10.94
CA SER A 166 -11.60 1.63 12.38
C SER A 166 -11.61 3.14 12.69
N TRP A 167 -10.76 3.90 11.99
CA TRP A 167 -10.77 5.36 12.03
C TRP A 167 -12.11 5.94 11.56
N ALA A 168 -12.64 5.47 10.42
CA ALA A 168 -13.92 5.89 9.87
C ALA A 168 -15.09 5.63 10.84
N ILE A 169 -15.17 4.42 11.39
CA ILE A 169 -16.21 3.99 12.35
C ILE A 169 -16.24 4.93 13.56
N SER A 170 -15.06 5.27 14.12
CA SER A 170 -14.98 6.19 15.26
C SER A 170 -15.57 7.58 14.93
N ARG A 171 -15.39 8.04 13.69
CA ARG A 171 -15.92 9.34 13.22
C ARG A 171 -17.40 9.25 12.88
N TRP A 172 -17.85 8.15 12.27
CA TRP A 172 -19.25 7.90 12.00
C TRP A 172 -20.05 7.88 13.29
N TRP A 173 -19.55 7.20 14.32
CA TRP A 173 -20.16 7.17 15.64
C TRP A 173 -20.28 8.55 16.27
N LYS A 174 -19.20 9.37 16.21
CA LYS A 174 -19.23 10.75 16.71
C LYS A 174 -20.23 11.61 15.95
N ALA A 175 -20.26 11.53 14.62
CA ALA A 175 -21.18 12.27 13.77
C ALA A 175 -22.64 11.88 14.02
N PHE A 176 -22.91 10.57 14.15
CA PHE A 176 -24.24 10.05 14.49
C PHE A 176 -24.71 10.56 15.85
N ARG A 177 -23.87 10.48 16.89
CA ARG A 177 -24.23 11.02 18.22
C ARG A 177 -24.46 12.54 18.22
N GLY A 178 -23.76 13.28 17.37
CA GLY A 178 -23.90 14.73 17.28
C GLY A 178 -25.12 15.20 16.49
N THR A 179 -25.60 14.41 15.53
CA THR A 179 -26.64 14.85 14.56
C THR A 179 -27.90 13.99 14.56
N GLY A 180 -27.85 12.79 15.15
CA GLY A 180 -28.89 11.77 15.02
C GLY A 180 -29.01 11.14 13.63
N GLN A 181 -28.19 11.55 12.66
CA GLN A 181 -28.28 11.12 11.27
C GLN A 181 -27.15 10.16 10.90
N ILE A 182 -27.46 9.18 10.05
CA ILE A 182 -26.47 8.26 9.51
C ILE A 182 -25.53 9.03 8.56
N PRO A 183 -24.20 8.97 8.76
CA PRO A 183 -23.24 9.63 7.89
C PRO A 183 -23.35 9.20 6.42
N LYS A 184 -23.34 10.16 5.49
CA LYS A 184 -23.33 9.86 4.04
C LYS A 184 -22.13 9.00 3.64
N GLN A 185 -20.99 9.20 4.28
CA GLN A 185 -19.79 8.38 4.07
C GLN A 185 -20.01 6.91 4.45
N PHE A 186 -20.77 6.62 5.51
CA PHE A 186 -21.16 5.24 5.87
C PHE A 186 -22.06 4.64 4.79
N LEU A 187 -23.06 5.39 4.31
CA LEU A 187 -23.94 4.92 3.24
C LEU A 187 -23.17 4.62 1.95
N GLY A 188 -22.19 5.45 1.58
CA GLY A 188 -21.32 5.20 0.44
C GLY A 188 -20.44 3.98 0.61
N TRP A 189 -19.98 3.71 1.83
CA TRP A 189 -19.25 2.49 2.14
C TRP A 189 -20.14 1.25 2.02
N VAL A 190 -21.34 1.27 2.61
CA VAL A 190 -22.30 0.15 2.50
C VAL A 190 -22.64 -0.14 1.04
N ALA A 191 -23.00 0.89 0.26
CA ALA A 191 -23.34 0.73 -1.15
C ALA A 191 -22.19 0.12 -1.96
N ALA A 192 -20.96 0.60 -1.76
CA ALA A 192 -19.79 0.07 -2.44
C ALA A 192 -19.44 -1.36 -1.99
N MET A 193 -19.54 -1.67 -0.70
CA MET A 193 -19.32 -3.03 -0.18
C MET A 193 -20.33 -4.02 -0.74
N ILE A 194 -21.62 -3.65 -0.84
CA ILE A 194 -22.64 -4.49 -1.48
C ILE A 194 -22.26 -4.77 -2.93
N PHE A 195 -21.76 -3.78 -3.68
CA PHE A 195 -21.35 -4.02 -5.06
C PHE A 195 -20.09 -4.90 -5.13
N ILE A 196 -19.04 -4.57 -4.39
CA ILE A 196 -17.75 -5.26 -4.44
C ILE A 196 -17.85 -6.70 -3.94
N TYR A 197 -18.58 -6.94 -2.85
CA TYR A 197 -18.69 -8.26 -2.20
C TYR A 197 -19.96 -9.01 -2.57
N GLY A 198 -21.03 -8.32 -2.93
CA GLY A 198 -22.29 -8.95 -3.35
C GLY A 198 -22.19 -9.64 -4.70
N ILE A 199 -21.46 -9.07 -5.68
CA ILE A 199 -21.24 -9.73 -6.98
C ILE A 199 -20.56 -11.12 -6.79
N PRO A 200 -19.47 -11.25 -6.03
CA PRO A 200 -18.88 -12.55 -5.68
C PRO A 200 -19.87 -13.57 -5.11
N PHE A 201 -20.82 -13.15 -4.27
CA PHE A 201 -21.85 -14.04 -3.73
C PHE A 201 -22.84 -14.56 -4.78
N LEU A 202 -23.03 -13.83 -5.89
CA LEU A 202 -23.85 -14.31 -7.02
C LEU A 202 -23.10 -15.36 -7.85
N VAL A 203 -21.76 -15.31 -7.87
CA VAL A 203 -20.93 -16.21 -8.69
C VAL A 203 -20.56 -17.48 -7.92
N ALA A 204 -20.18 -17.37 -6.65
CA ALA A 204 -19.80 -18.51 -5.81
C ALA A 204 -20.29 -18.29 -4.37
N PRO A 205 -21.55 -18.65 -4.03
CA PRO A 205 -22.18 -18.27 -2.76
C PRO A 205 -21.42 -18.67 -1.48
N ASP A 206 -20.61 -19.72 -1.54
CA ASP A 206 -19.82 -20.27 -0.44
C ASP A 206 -18.38 -19.74 -0.39
N TRP A 207 -18.00 -18.80 -1.28
CA TRP A 207 -16.63 -18.27 -1.39
C TRP A 207 -16.07 -17.75 -0.07
N LEU A 208 -16.92 -17.13 0.77
CA LEU A 208 -16.49 -16.58 2.06
C LEU A 208 -16.03 -17.70 2.99
N SER A 209 -16.76 -18.81 3.03
CA SER A 209 -16.40 -19.98 3.82
C SER A 209 -15.10 -20.61 3.31
N GLN A 210 -14.99 -20.78 1.99
CA GLN A 210 -13.78 -21.31 1.36
C GLN A 210 -12.56 -20.42 1.61
N TRP A 211 -12.71 -19.10 1.54
CA TRP A 211 -11.60 -18.17 1.81
C TRP A 211 -11.15 -18.24 3.27
N LEU A 212 -12.10 -18.27 4.20
CA LEU A 212 -11.78 -18.33 5.64
C LEU A 212 -11.15 -19.66 6.07
N SER A 213 -11.42 -20.76 5.35
CA SER A 213 -10.77 -22.06 5.59
C SER A 213 -9.36 -22.15 5.03
N HIS A 214 -8.91 -21.17 4.24
CA HIS A 214 -7.56 -21.09 3.67
C HIS A 214 -6.81 -19.85 4.20
N PRO A 215 -6.53 -19.81 5.52
CA PRO A 215 -5.88 -18.66 6.13
C PRO A 215 -4.50 -18.48 5.53
N ARG A 216 -4.15 -17.21 5.30
CA ARG A 216 -2.83 -16.85 4.77
C ARG A 216 -1.72 -17.32 5.73
N PRO A 217 -0.71 -18.06 5.25
CA PRO A 217 0.44 -18.43 6.08
C PRO A 217 1.33 -17.21 6.39
N LEU A 218 1.98 -17.24 7.56
CA LEU A 218 2.96 -16.24 7.98
C LEU A 218 4.30 -16.54 7.28
N PHE A 219 4.49 -16.00 6.08
CA PHE A 219 5.76 -16.12 5.36
C PHE A 219 6.76 -15.09 5.85
N GLU A 220 7.85 -15.52 6.48
CA GLU A 220 8.89 -14.64 7.02
C GLU A 220 9.35 -13.60 5.99
N ARG A 221 9.73 -14.07 4.78
CA ARG A 221 10.21 -13.21 3.69
C ARG A 221 9.27 -12.05 3.39
N ALA A 222 7.98 -12.30 3.43
CA ALA A 222 6.98 -11.39 2.91
C ALA A 222 6.44 -10.44 4.01
N LEU A 223 6.68 -10.72 5.30
CA LEU A 223 6.31 -9.85 6.41
C LEU A 223 7.13 -8.55 6.39
N ALA A 224 6.43 -7.40 6.40
CA ALA A 224 7.06 -6.07 6.50
C ALA A 224 6.85 -5.37 7.84
N GLY A 225 5.94 -5.89 8.68
CA GLY A 225 5.76 -5.36 10.03
C GLY A 225 7.02 -5.57 10.87
N PHE A 226 7.56 -4.47 11.42
CA PHE A 226 8.74 -4.49 12.28
C PHE A 226 8.58 -5.44 13.48
N VAL A 227 7.46 -5.36 14.20
CA VAL A 227 7.18 -6.22 15.36
C VAL A 227 7.02 -7.69 14.95
N PRO A 228 6.06 -8.05 14.06
CA PRO A 228 5.85 -9.46 13.74
C PRO A 228 7.07 -10.10 13.08
N ARG A 229 7.79 -9.39 12.20
CA ARG A 229 9.05 -9.92 11.64
C ARG A 229 10.13 -10.10 12.70
N GLY A 230 10.30 -9.11 13.59
CA GLY A 230 11.26 -9.21 14.68
C GLY A 230 10.99 -10.42 15.59
N LEU A 231 9.72 -10.70 15.92
CA LEU A 231 9.34 -11.88 16.69
C LEU A 231 9.69 -13.18 15.95
N VAL A 232 9.39 -13.28 14.65
CA VAL A 232 9.73 -14.45 13.83
C VAL A 232 11.25 -14.65 13.75
N MET A 233 12.04 -13.60 13.54
CA MET A 233 13.50 -13.68 13.49
C MET A 233 14.14 -14.07 14.83
N LEU A 234 13.44 -13.84 15.95
CA LEU A 234 13.82 -14.31 17.28
C LEU A 234 13.40 -15.77 17.54
N GLY A 235 12.81 -16.46 16.55
CA GLY A 235 12.30 -17.83 16.67
C GLY A 235 11.01 -17.94 17.49
N ILE A 236 10.28 -16.84 17.66
CA ILE A 236 9.05 -16.80 18.46
C ILE A 236 7.84 -17.12 17.56
N HIS A 237 7.16 -18.23 17.84
CA HIS A 237 6.02 -18.72 17.06
C HIS A 237 4.82 -19.11 17.94
N GLY A 238 3.71 -19.51 17.30
CA GLY A 238 2.52 -20.03 17.99
C GLY A 238 1.89 -19.03 18.97
N TRP A 239 1.42 -19.51 20.12
CA TRP A 239 0.77 -18.68 21.13
C TRP A 239 1.70 -17.59 21.71
N ALA A 240 3.00 -17.87 21.83
CA ALA A 240 3.97 -16.90 22.32
C ALA A 240 4.09 -15.70 21.38
N PHE A 241 4.09 -15.95 20.05
CA PHE A 241 4.08 -14.90 19.03
C PHE A 241 2.86 -13.98 19.21
N TRP A 242 1.65 -14.56 19.25
CA TRP A 242 0.42 -13.79 19.35
C TRP A 242 0.32 -13.01 20.68
N GLY A 243 0.70 -13.64 21.80
CA GLY A 243 0.70 -12.99 23.12
C GLY A 243 1.64 -11.79 23.18
N LEU A 244 2.90 -11.95 22.76
CA LEU A 244 3.88 -10.86 22.74
C LEU A 244 3.51 -9.77 21.75
N TRP A 245 3.01 -10.14 20.56
CA TRP A 245 2.52 -9.19 19.58
C TRP A 245 1.38 -8.31 20.11
N VAL A 246 0.39 -8.90 20.80
CA VAL A 246 -0.71 -8.15 21.43
C VAL A 246 -0.16 -7.19 22.48
N ILE A 247 0.73 -7.65 23.36
CA ILE A 247 1.33 -6.83 24.41
C ILE A 247 2.07 -5.62 23.81
N ILE A 248 2.95 -5.84 22.83
CA ILE A 248 3.72 -4.77 22.17
C ILE A 248 2.78 -3.81 21.44
N THR A 249 1.76 -4.33 20.75
CA THR A 249 0.74 -3.52 20.07
C THR A 249 0.01 -2.61 21.04
N LEU A 250 -0.47 -3.14 22.18
CA LEU A 250 -1.18 -2.34 23.18
C LEU A 250 -0.26 -1.31 23.85
N LEU A 251 0.95 -1.70 24.25
CA LEU A 251 1.91 -0.78 24.86
C LEU A 251 2.31 0.35 23.92
N SER A 252 2.57 0.05 22.65
CA SER A 252 2.89 1.07 21.65
C SER A 252 1.70 1.99 21.36
N PHE A 253 0.48 1.46 21.32
CA PHE A 253 -0.72 2.29 21.16
C PHE A 253 -0.95 3.23 22.35
N VAL A 254 -0.82 2.73 23.58
CA VAL A 254 -0.90 3.56 24.80
C VAL A 254 0.19 4.64 24.79
N TRP A 255 1.40 4.29 24.36
CA TRP A 255 2.49 5.26 24.21
C TRP A 255 2.14 6.38 23.23
N ILE A 256 1.55 6.04 22.07
CA ILE A 256 1.06 7.03 21.09
C ILE A 256 0.04 7.97 21.75
N LEU A 257 -0.98 7.41 22.40
CA LEU A 257 -2.04 8.21 23.02
C LEU A 257 -1.49 9.18 24.07
N LYS A 258 -0.50 8.75 24.86
CA LYS A 258 0.14 9.58 25.89
C LYS A 258 0.93 10.76 25.31
N HIS A 259 1.65 10.55 24.21
CA HIS A 259 2.60 11.55 23.68
C HIS A 259 2.03 12.42 22.56
N VAL A 260 0.99 11.97 21.86
CA VAL A 260 0.39 12.73 20.74
C VAL A 260 -0.64 13.78 21.21
N ARG A 261 -0.97 13.81 22.52
CA ARG A 261 -1.77 14.87 23.22
C ARG A 261 -2.81 15.58 22.32
N GLN A 262 -3.71 14.79 21.70
CA GLN A 262 -4.86 15.19 20.87
C GLN A 262 -4.67 15.38 19.34
N LYS A 263 -3.46 15.25 18.77
CA LYS A 263 -3.25 15.32 17.30
C LYS A 263 -3.14 13.95 16.62
N LEU A 264 -3.93 12.98 17.07
CA LEU A 264 -3.96 11.68 16.42
C LEU A 264 -4.60 11.87 15.04
N ASP A 265 -3.86 11.59 13.97
CA ASP A 265 -4.38 11.60 12.61
C ASP A 265 -4.30 10.20 11.98
N LEU A 266 -5.02 10.04 10.86
CA LEU A 266 -5.05 8.79 10.12
C LEU A 266 -3.66 8.39 9.61
N ASP A 267 -2.86 9.35 9.18
CA ASP A 267 -1.56 9.10 8.54
C ASP A 267 -0.58 8.49 9.55
N LEU A 268 -0.49 9.05 10.76
CA LEU A 268 0.34 8.56 11.85
C LEU A 268 -0.10 7.16 12.31
N LEU A 269 -1.40 6.95 12.47
CA LEU A 269 -1.95 5.65 12.84
C LEU A 269 -1.67 4.61 11.76
N THR A 270 -1.76 4.98 10.47
CA THR A 270 -1.49 4.07 9.36
C THR A 270 -0.04 3.65 9.36
N LEU A 271 0.89 4.57 9.53
CA LEU A 271 2.32 4.23 9.66
C LEU A 271 2.58 3.33 10.88
N TRP A 272 1.94 3.59 12.02
CA TRP A 272 2.02 2.70 13.19
C TRP A 272 1.48 1.30 12.90
N TYR A 273 0.31 1.20 12.25
CA TYR A 273 -0.30 -0.08 11.88
C TYR A 273 0.64 -0.91 11.01
N PHE A 274 1.35 -0.28 10.07
CA PHE A 274 2.35 -0.94 9.25
C PHE A 274 3.57 -1.45 10.04
N CYS A 275 3.90 -0.85 11.19
CA CYS A 275 4.96 -1.36 12.07
C CYS A 275 4.52 -2.63 12.83
N ILE A 276 3.25 -2.72 13.20
CA ILE A 276 2.76 -3.77 14.10
C ILE A 276 2.00 -4.89 13.39
N SER A 277 1.45 -4.66 12.20
CA SER A 277 0.52 -5.61 11.58
C SER A 277 1.24 -6.86 11.06
N PRO A 278 0.85 -8.07 11.50
CA PRO A 278 1.36 -9.33 10.95
C PRO A 278 0.80 -9.63 9.55
N LEU A 279 -0.10 -8.79 9.04
CA LEU A 279 -0.78 -9.00 7.77
C LEU A 279 -0.21 -8.12 6.65
N VAL A 280 0.62 -7.14 6.99
CA VAL A 280 1.23 -6.21 6.04
C VAL A 280 2.48 -6.82 5.45
N HIS A 281 2.56 -6.76 4.12
CA HIS A 281 3.68 -7.27 3.36
C HIS A 281 4.58 -6.17 2.81
N ASP A 282 5.78 -6.53 2.37
CA ASP A 282 6.76 -5.61 1.78
C ASP A 282 6.21 -4.82 0.59
N TYR A 283 5.48 -5.49 -0.28
CA TYR A 283 4.80 -4.86 -1.41
C TYR A 283 3.58 -4.01 -1.01
N ASP A 284 3.02 -4.21 0.19
CA ASP A 284 1.92 -3.38 0.69
C ASP A 284 2.41 -1.99 1.13
N LEU A 285 3.72 -1.83 1.34
CA LEU A 285 4.33 -0.54 1.72
C LEU A 285 4.12 0.55 0.65
N ILE A 286 3.76 0.20 -0.60
CA ILE A 286 3.38 1.22 -1.60
C ILE A 286 2.21 2.09 -1.13
N GLN A 287 1.36 1.60 -0.22
CA GLN A 287 0.26 2.38 0.36
C GLN A 287 0.72 3.53 1.26
N MET A 288 1.99 3.57 1.64
CA MET A 288 2.53 4.71 2.37
C MET A 288 2.64 5.96 1.50
N ILE A 289 2.76 5.81 0.17
CA ILE A 289 2.92 6.92 -0.78
C ILE A 289 1.93 8.07 -0.55
N PRO A 290 0.60 7.83 -0.44
CA PRO A 290 -0.35 8.91 -0.16
C PRO A 290 -0.19 9.59 1.21
N LEU A 291 0.60 9.04 2.13
CA LEU A 291 0.86 9.60 3.46
C LEU A 291 2.08 10.55 3.47
N LEU A 292 2.89 10.55 2.40
CA LEU A 292 4.16 11.28 2.31
C LEU A 292 3.97 12.66 1.69
N ASP A 293 3.26 13.53 2.40
CA ASP A 293 2.95 14.90 1.95
C ASP A 293 4.15 15.85 2.01
N SER A 294 5.01 15.72 3.02
CA SER A 294 6.18 16.59 3.22
C SER A 294 7.41 16.14 2.41
N LYS A 295 8.29 17.10 2.06
CA LYS A 295 9.59 16.77 1.43
C LYS A 295 10.46 15.88 2.32
N ARG A 296 10.37 16.06 3.64
CA ARG A 296 11.16 15.29 4.61
C ARG A 296 10.72 13.84 4.64
N LEU A 297 9.41 13.57 4.60
CA LEU A 297 8.87 12.21 4.50
C LEU A 297 9.22 11.57 3.15
N GLN A 298 9.14 12.32 2.06
CA GLN A 298 9.49 11.84 0.71
C GLN A 298 10.96 11.44 0.62
N TRP A 299 11.88 12.31 1.09
CA TRP A 299 13.30 11.97 1.16
C TRP A 299 13.59 10.84 2.15
N GLY A 300 12.91 10.86 3.31
CA GLY A 300 12.99 9.78 4.30
C GLY A 300 12.63 8.43 3.69
N ALA A 301 11.56 8.37 2.91
CA ALA A 301 11.11 7.15 2.23
C ALA A 301 12.13 6.61 1.24
N VAL A 302 12.75 7.49 0.43
CA VAL A 302 13.83 7.09 -0.49
C VAL A 302 15.04 6.58 0.29
N MET A 303 15.50 7.31 1.30
CA MET A 303 16.70 6.95 2.07
C MET A 303 16.51 5.67 2.88
N LEU A 304 15.37 5.51 3.55
CA LEU A 304 15.03 4.28 4.28
C LEU A 304 14.82 3.09 3.33
N GLY A 305 14.50 3.35 2.05
CA GLY A 305 14.38 2.32 1.02
C GLY A 305 15.72 1.85 0.43
N VAL A 306 16.83 2.59 0.61
CA VAL A 306 18.13 2.23 0.03
C VAL A 306 18.59 0.82 0.44
N PRO A 307 18.53 0.41 1.72
CA PRO A 307 18.88 -0.96 2.11
C PRO A 307 18.04 -2.03 1.38
N THR A 308 16.74 -1.79 1.21
CA THR A 308 15.86 -2.69 0.45
C THR A 308 16.28 -2.77 -1.02
N LEU A 309 16.67 -1.66 -1.65
CA LEU A 309 17.19 -1.68 -3.02
C LEU A 309 18.47 -2.49 -3.15
N LEU A 310 19.39 -2.37 -2.18
CA LEU A 310 20.60 -3.17 -2.16
C LEU A 310 20.27 -4.66 -2.04
N VAL A 311 19.28 -5.04 -1.22
CA VAL A 311 18.82 -6.43 -1.13
C VAL A 311 18.21 -6.92 -2.43
N ILE A 312 17.35 -6.12 -3.09
CA ILE A 312 16.78 -6.46 -4.40
C ILE A 312 17.88 -6.74 -5.44
N LEU A 313 18.94 -5.92 -5.46
CA LEU A 313 20.01 -6.01 -6.47
C LEU A 313 21.04 -7.09 -6.17
N PHE A 314 21.38 -7.31 -4.90
CA PHE A 314 22.56 -8.11 -4.52
C PHE A 314 22.26 -9.32 -3.64
N ALA A 315 21.08 -9.38 -3.02
CA ALA A 315 20.74 -10.41 -2.03
C ALA A 315 19.29 -10.91 -2.15
N TYR A 316 18.70 -10.86 -3.36
CA TYR A 316 17.27 -11.16 -3.57
C TYR A 316 16.87 -12.55 -3.05
N GLY A 317 17.75 -13.54 -3.21
CA GLY A 317 17.54 -14.93 -2.78
C GLY A 317 17.85 -15.20 -1.30
N ILE A 318 18.21 -14.19 -0.51
CA ILE A 318 18.55 -14.34 0.91
C ILE A 318 17.38 -13.81 1.74
N ASP A 319 16.51 -14.70 2.21
CA ASP A 319 15.27 -14.33 2.93
C ASP A 319 15.54 -13.46 4.17
N GLN A 320 16.62 -13.74 4.90
CA GLN A 320 17.03 -12.94 6.08
C GLN A 320 17.40 -11.50 5.71
N ALA A 321 17.97 -11.26 4.52
CA ALA A 321 18.36 -9.93 4.09
C ALA A 321 17.14 -9.01 3.92
N TRP A 322 15.97 -9.58 3.56
CA TRP A 322 14.72 -8.83 3.44
C TRP A 322 14.23 -8.21 4.75
N ALA A 323 14.79 -8.58 5.90
CA ALA A 323 14.51 -7.91 7.18
C ALA A 323 14.72 -6.39 7.13
N VAL A 324 15.62 -5.90 6.25
CA VAL A 324 15.86 -4.45 6.08
C VAL A 324 14.61 -3.68 5.63
N VAL A 325 13.64 -4.32 4.99
CA VAL A 325 12.39 -3.64 4.56
C VAL A 325 11.59 -3.12 5.74
N THR A 326 11.72 -3.77 6.90
CA THR A 326 10.97 -3.45 8.12
C THR A 326 11.37 -2.10 8.73
N ILE A 327 12.49 -1.49 8.30
CA ILE A 327 12.93 -0.17 8.80
C ILE A 327 12.13 0.99 8.21
N ILE A 328 11.47 0.78 7.07
CA ILE A 328 10.77 1.83 6.32
C ILE A 328 9.60 2.39 7.14
N ALA A 329 8.71 1.53 7.62
CA ALA A 329 7.52 1.95 8.37
C ALA A 329 7.89 2.68 9.67
N PRO A 330 8.75 2.13 10.55
CA PRO A 330 9.16 2.81 11.79
C PRO A 330 9.90 4.12 11.52
N GLY A 331 10.78 4.16 10.53
CA GLY A 331 11.51 5.38 10.18
C GLY A 331 10.57 6.50 9.73
N LEU A 332 9.61 6.19 8.85
CA LEU A 332 8.59 7.14 8.41
C LEU A 332 7.64 7.55 9.54
N TRP A 333 7.26 6.60 10.39
CA TRP A 333 6.45 6.86 11.57
C TRP A 333 7.13 7.84 12.53
N ILE A 334 8.42 7.66 12.82
CA ILE A 334 9.22 8.59 13.65
C ILE A 334 9.33 9.97 13.00
N LEU A 335 9.54 10.04 11.68
CA LEU A 335 9.60 11.32 10.97
C LEU A 335 8.26 12.06 11.03
N LYS A 336 7.13 11.37 10.79
CA LYS A 336 5.78 11.95 10.87
C LYS A 336 5.45 12.38 12.29
N PHE A 337 5.80 11.57 13.29
CA PHE A 337 5.63 11.90 14.70
C PHE A 337 6.36 13.21 15.06
N LYS A 338 7.60 13.38 14.60
CA LYS A 338 8.36 14.62 14.80
C LYS A 338 7.70 15.81 14.10
N GLU A 339 7.20 15.65 12.87
CA GLU A 339 6.47 16.72 12.19
C GLU A 339 5.22 17.16 12.96
N GLY A 340 4.45 16.22 13.52
CA GLY A 340 3.27 16.52 14.35
C GLY A 340 3.60 17.14 15.70
N ALA A 341 4.72 16.74 16.31
CA ALA A 341 5.19 17.27 17.59
C ALA A 341 5.79 18.68 17.49
N TYR A 342 6.44 19.02 16.36
CA TYR A 342 7.10 20.32 16.14
C TYR A 342 6.29 21.30 15.27
N SER A 343 5.17 20.89 14.69
CA SER A 343 4.17 21.81 14.15
C SER A 343 3.31 22.35 15.29
N THR A 344 3.89 23.19 16.13
CA THR A 344 3.10 24.22 16.84
C THR A 344 2.27 24.97 15.79
N PRO A 345 1.00 25.29 16.04
CA PRO A 345 0.30 26.17 15.14
C PRO A 345 1.07 27.50 15.15
N SER A 346 1.60 27.92 14.00
CA SER A 346 1.60 29.36 13.77
C SER A 346 0.11 29.71 13.75
N LEU A 347 -0.35 30.28 14.86
CA LEU A 347 -1.52 31.13 14.87
C LEU A 347 -1.26 32.20 13.80
N ASN A 348 -1.67 31.92 12.57
CA ASN A 348 -1.96 32.97 11.63
C ASN A 348 -3.24 33.60 12.15
N THR A 349 -3.00 34.63 12.96
CA THR A 349 -3.87 35.80 13.19
C THR A 349 -4.56 36.26 11.93
#